data_AF-A0A553NWT7-F1
#
_entry.id   AF-A0A553NWT7-F1
#
_cell.length_a   1.000
_cell.length_b   1.000
_cell.length_c   1.000
_cell.angle_alpha   90.00
_cell.angle_beta   90.00
_cell.angle_gamma   90.00
#
_symmetry.space_group_name_H-M   'P 1'
#
loop_
_entity.id
_entity.type
_entity.pdbx_description
1 polymer ?
#
loop_
_entity_poly.entity_id
_entity_poly.type
_entity_poly.pdbx_seq_one_letter_code
_entity_poly.pdbx_strand_id
1 'polypeptide(L)'
;MSKQRVYKPAPLATVPKTLNPDEYYNLSPEYRRIEEKRAALRAQLKREFLLKLNDPYRKKLIEDPAFIRWTYVRNNFYPNFRPTPKSSMIGLFSSIVPLVVMYNVIKHDRVSTNTPIT
;
A
#
# COMPACT_ATOMS: atom_id res chain seq x y z
N MET A 1 -15.65 -28.98 -26.59
CA MET A 1 -15.60 -27.99 -25.49
C MET A 1 -14.15 -27.73 -25.13
N SER A 2 -13.66 -26.50 -25.29
CA SER A 2 -12.27 -26.16 -24.94
C SER A 2 -12.12 -26.14 -23.41
N LYS A 3 -11.09 -26.80 -22.89
CA LYS A 3 -10.75 -26.79 -21.46
C LYS A 3 -10.32 -25.37 -21.08
N GLN A 4 -11.16 -24.65 -20.33
CA GLN A 4 -10.81 -23.30 -19.83
C GLN A 4 -9.56 -23.37 -18.94
N ARG A 5 -8.63 -22.42 -19.12
CA ARG A 5 -7.43 -22.31 -18.29
C ARG A 5 -7.83 -21.74 -16.92
N VAL A 6 -7.39 -22.39 -15.85
CA VAL A 6 -7.64 -21.95 -14.47
C VAL A 6 -6.86 -20.66 -14.18
N TYR A 7 -7.54 -19.63 -13.67
CA TYR A 7 -6.92 -18.36 -13.28
C TYR A 7 -5.97 -18.55 -12.10
N LYS A 8 -4.77 -17.93 -12.18
CA LYS A 8 -3.79 -17.93 -11.09
C LYS A 8 -3.61 -16.48 -10.62
N PRO A 9 -3.96 -16.15 -9.36
CA PRO A 9 -3.73 -14.80 -8.85
C PRO A 9 -2.23 -14.49 -8.76
N ALA A 10 -1.89 -13.21 -8.90
CA ALA A 10 -0.55 -12.68 -8.71
C ALA A 10 -0.61 -11.46 -7.76
N PRO A 11 0.51 -11.04 -7.14
CA PRO A 11 0.51 -9.91 -6.21
C PRO A 11 -0.08 -8.61 -6.77
N LEU A 12 0.04 -8.40 -8.08
CA LEU A 12 -0.52 -7.23 -8.80
C LEU A 12 -1.80 -7.56 -9.59
N ALA A 13 -2.24 -8.82 -9.61
CA ALA A 13 -3.44 -9.27 -10.32
C ALA A 13 -4.32 -10.10 -9.38
N THR A 14 -5.27 -9.41 -8.73
CA THR A 14 -6.22 -10.03 -7.81
C THR A 14 -7.24 -10.89 -8.55
N VAL A 15 -7.88 -11.83 -7.85
CA VAL A 15 -8.95 -12.65 -8.43
C VAL A 15 -10.18 -11.78 -8.70
N PRO A 16 -10.79 -11.86 -9.90
CA PRO A 16 -12.04 -11.16 -10.15
C PRO A 16 -13.15 -11.70 -9.24
N LYS A 17 -14.02 -10.80 -8.78
CA LYS A 17 -15.13 -11.11 -7.86
C LYS A 17 -15.97 -12.31 -8.32
N THR A 18 -16.35 -12.32 -9.60
CA THR A 18 -17.15 -13.39 -10.21
C THR A 18 -16.51 -14.78 -10.15
N LEU A 19 -15.18 -14.86 -10.03
CA LEU A 19 -14.46 -16.13 -9.92
C LEU A 19 -14.18 -16.54 -8.48
N ASN A 20 -14.43 -15.67 -7.50
CA ASN A 20 -14.19 -15.98 -6.11
C ASN A 20 -15.29 -16.92 -5.57
N PRO A 21 -14.98 -18.18 -5.21
CA PRO A 21 -15.98 -19.12 -4.72
C PRO A 21 -16.61 -18.66 -3.40
N ASP A 22 -15.90 -17.86 -2.60
CA ASP A 22 -16.38 -17.35 -1.32
C ASP A 22 -17.58 -16.41 -1.47
N GLU A 23 -17.75 -15.77 -2.63
CA GLU A 23 -18.84 -14.84 -2.89
C GLU A 23 -20.19 -15.56 -3.06
N TYR A 24 -20.18 -16.82 -3.52
CA TYR A 24 -21.39 -17.57 -3.86
C TYR A 24 -21.64 -18.78 -2.96
N TYR A 25 -20.61 -19.55 -2.62
CA TYR A 25 -20.77 -20.86 -1.99
C TYR A 25 -20.58 -20.87 -0.47
N ASN A 26 -19.84 -19.91 0.11
CA ASN A 26 -19.43 -19.92 1.52
C ASN A 26 -20.15 -18.87 2.41
N LEU A 27 -21.43 -18.60 2.13
CA LEU A 27 -22.25 -17.61 2.84
C LEU A 27 -22.75 -18.11 4.20
N SER A 28 -21.84 -18.23 5.17
CA SER A 28 -22.20 -18.53 6.56
C SER A 28 -23.04 -17.41 7.20
N PRO A 29 -23.88 -17.70 8.21
CA PRO A 29 -24.63 -16.65 8.93
C PRO A 29 -23.74 -15.58 9.55
N GLU A 30 -22.56 -15.96 10.05
CA GLU A 30 -21.56 -15.02 10.58
C GLU A 30 -20.99 -14.10 9.50
N TYR A 31 -20.75 -14.63 8.29
CA TYR A 31 -20.31 -13.81 7.16
C TYR A 31 -21.31 -12.70 6.84
N ARG A 32 -22.62 -13.03 6.78
CA ARG A 32 -23.69 -12.06 6.54
C ARG A 32 -23.73 -10.98 7.63
N ARG A 33 -23.59 -11.37 8.90
CA ARG A 33 -23.52 -10.42 10.02
C ARG A 33 -22.33 -9.45 9.88
N ILE A 34 -21.17 -9.93 9.44
CA ILE A 34 -19.99 -9.09 9.20
C ILE A 34 -20.23 -8.14 8.02
N GLU A 35 -20.86 -8.63 6.95
CA GLU A 35 -21.19 -7.81 5.78
C GLU A 35 -22.21 -6.73 6.10
N GLU A 36 -23.27 -7.05 6.84
CA GLU A 36 -24.26 -6.10 7.36
C GLU A 36 -23.59 -5.03 8.22
N LYS A 37 -22.68 -5.42 9.14
CA LYS A 37 -21.91 -4.48 9.96
C LYS A 37 -21.06 -3.53 9.09
N ARG A 38 -20.40 -4.06 8.05
CA ARG A 38 -19.60 -3.26 7.11
C ARG A 38 -20.48 -2.31 6.29
N ALA A 39 -21.65 -2.77 5.85
CA ALA A 39 -22.61 -1.97 5.08
C ALA A 39 -23.21 -0.86 5.94
N ALA A 40 -23.60 -1.16 7.19
CA ALA A 40 -24.11 -0.19 8.15
C ALA A 40 -23.07 0.91 8.45
N LEU A 41 -21.81 0.51 8.69
CA LEU A 41 -20.72 1.47 8.90
C LEU A 41 -20.50 2.37 7.67
N ARG A 42 -20.48 1.79 6.47
CA ARG A 42 -20.35 2.57 5.22
C ARG A 42 -21.51 3.55 5.03
N ALA A 43 -22.74 3.11 5.31
CA ALA A 43 -23.93 3.95 5.22
C ALA A 43 -23.89 5.11 6.21
N GLN A 44 -23.48 4.84 7.46
CA GLN A 44 -23.29 5.87 8.47
C GLN A 44 -22.24 6.91 8.05
N LEU A 45 -21.05 6.48 7.65
CA LEU A 45 -19.97 7.38 7.24
C LEU A 45 -20.37 8.21 6.01
N LYS A 46 -21.06 7.61 5.04
CA LYS A 46 -21.60 8.32 3.87
C LYS A 46 -22.63 9.37 4.29
N ARG A 47 -23.54 9.03 5.21
CA ARG A 47 -24.54 9.98 5.74
C ARG A 47 -23.86 11.18 6.39
N GLU A 48 -22.90 10.94 7.28
CA GLU A 48 -22.14 11.99 7.96
C GLU A 48 -21.41 12.90 6.97
N PHE A 49 -20.77 12.31 5.96
CA PHE A 49 -20.09 13.07 4.92
C PHE A 49 -21.06 13.94 4.10
N LEU A 50 -22.20 13.37 3.67
CA LEU A 50 -23.19 14.09 2.89
C LEU A 50 -23.85 15.23 3.69
N LEU A 51 -24.09 15.06 4.99
CA LEU A 51 -24.59 16.13 5.86
C LEU A 51 -23.63 17.32 5.91
N LYS A 52 -22.32 17.06 6.06
CA LYS A 52 -21.28 18.11 6.00
C LYS A 52 -21.14 18.69 4.58
N LEU A 53 -21.44 17.90 3.56
CA LEU A 53 -21.38 18.35 2.17
C LEU A 53 -22.51 19.32 1.83
N ASN A 54 -23.71 19.02 2.30
CA ASN A 54 -24.94 19.73 1.94
C ASN A 54 -25.24 20.94 2.85
N ASP A 55 -24.37 21.28 3.81
CA ASP A 55 -24.54 22.47 4.66
C ASP A 55 -24.30 23.76 3.83
N PRO A 56 -25.32 24.63 3.67
CA PRO A 56 -25.21 25.85 2.87
C PRO A 56 -24.29 26.92 3.50
N TYR A 57 -24.03 26.85 4.81
CA TYR A 57 -23.19 27.82 5.50
C TYR A 57 -21.73 27.39 5.60
N ARG A 58 -21.35 26.29 4.95
CA ARG A 58 -20.01 25.72 5.06
C ARG A 58 -18.96 26.58 4.35
N LYS A 59 -18.02 27.12 5.14
CA LYS A 59 -16.89 27.95 4.66
C LYS A 59 -15.54 27.21 4.61
N LYS A 60 -15.41 26.04 5.23
CA LYS A 60 -14.13 25.30 5.40
C LYS A 60 -14.13 23.97 4.63
N LEU A 61 -12.95 23.49 4.23
CA LEU A 61 -12.76 22.15 3.69
C LEU A 61 -13.17 21.06 4.71
N ILE A 62 -13.83 19.99 4.25
CA ILE A 62 -14.15 18.84 5.11
C ILE A 62 -12.86 18.10 5.45
N GLU A 63 -12.56 17.99 6.74
CA GLU A 63 -11.47 17.17 7.24
C GLU A 63 -11.94 15.71 7.34
N ASP A 64 -11.25 14.81 6.64
CA ASP A 64 -11.45 13.36 6.75
C ASP A 64 -10.52 12.78 7.84
N PRO A 65 -11.07 12.28 8.96
CA PRO A 65 -10.25 11.67 10.00
C PRO A 65 -9.53 10.40 9.55
N ALA A 66 -10.02 9.69 8.51
CA ALA A 66 -9.30 8.55 7.95
C ALA A 66 -8.02 9.00 7.24
N PHE A 67 -8.09 10.07 6.45
CA PHE A 67 -6.93 10.66 5.81
C PHE A 67 -5.90 11.16 6.83
N ILE A 68 -6.34 11.90 7.87
CA ILE A 68 -5.46 12.41 8.94
C ILE A 68 -4.77 11.26 9.66
N ARG A 69 -5.48 10.18 10.00
CA ARG A 69 -4.87 9.00 10.62
C ARG A 69 -3.86 8.33 9.70
N TRP A 70 -4.16 8.23 8.41
CA TRP A 70 -3.24 7.62 7.45
C TRP A 70 -1.96 8.44 7.26
N THR A 71 -2.06 9.76 7.12
CA THR A 71 -0.88 10.63 7.04
C THR A 71 -0.08 10.59 8.34
N TYR A 72 -0.77 10.60 9.49
CA TYR A 72 -0.13 10.46 10.79
C TYR A 72 0.65 9.16 10.91
N VAL A 73 0.08 8.01 10.55
CA VAL A 73 0.76 6.71 10.61
C VAL A 73 2.01 6.68 9.72
N ARG A 74 1.95 7.28 8.53
CA ARG A 74 3.12 7.34 7.64
C ARG A 74 4.23 8.27 8.14
N ASN A 75 3.87 9.34 8.83
CA ASN A 75 4.84 10.29 9.38
C ASN A 75 5.37 9.84 10.74
N ASN A 76 4.58 9.10 11.52
CA ASN A 76 4.90 8.66 12.88
C ASN A 76 5.32 7.18 12.92
N PHE A 77 6.36 6.83 12.17
CA PHE A 77 6.84 5.44 12.10
C PHE A 77 7.85 5.09 13.21
N TYR A 78 8.59 6.07 13.74
CA TYR A 78 9.69 5.83 14.69
C TYR A 78 9.25 5.19 16.03
N PRO A 79 8.13 5.58 16.66
CA PRO A 79 7.73 4.98 17.94
C PRO A 79 7.46 3.48 17.88
N ASN A 80 7.03 2.96 16.73
CA ASN A 80 6.76 1.54 16.52
C ASN A 80 7.95 0.78 15.90
N PHE A 81 9.07 1.47 15.64
CA PHE A 81 10.26 0.87 15.07
C PHE A 81 10.97 0.00 16.10
N ARG A 82 11.29 -1.25 15.72
CA ARG A 82 12.05 -2.19 16.53
C ARG A 82 13.35 -2.53 15.79
N PRO A 83 14.53 -2.24 16.37
CA PRO A 83 15.81 -2.59 15.75
C PRO A 83 15.98 -4.12 15.78
N THR A 84 15.57 -4.77 14.69
CA THR A 84 15.72 -6.22 14.48
C THR A 84 16.84 -6.49 13.48
N PRO A 85 17.52 -7.65 13.53
CA PRO A 85 18.58 -7.98 12.59
C PRO A 85 18.10 -7.94 11.14
N LYS A 86 16.86 -8.37 10.86
CA LYS A 86 16.24 -8.26 9.53
C LYS A 86 16.10 -6.80 9.07
N SER A 87 15.61 -5.91 9.94
CA SER A 87 15.46 -4.49 9.61
C SER A 87 16.80 -3.81 9.39
N SER A 88 17.80 -4.12 10.22
CA SER A 88 19.16 -3.62 10.08
C SER A 88 19.78 -4.08 8.75
N MET A 89 19.62 -5.34 8.39
CA MET A 89 20.12 -5.90 7.14
C MET A 89 19.50 -5.22 5.91
N ILE A 90 18.19 -4.98 5.90
CA ILE A 90 17.51 -4.26 4.82
C ILE A 90 18.01 -2.81 4.73
N GLY A 91 18.13 -2.12 5.87
CA GLY A 91 18.62 -0.75 5.91
C GLY A 91 20.07 -0.62 5.42
N LEU A 92 20.93 -1.57 5.81
CA LEU A 92 22.32 -1.64 5.40
C LEU A 92 22.43 -1.88 3.89
N PHE A 93 21.74 -2.88 3.36
CA PHE A 93 21.79 -3.16 1.92
C PHE A 93 21.20 -2.03 1.10
N SER A 94 20.08 -1.45 1.54
CA SER A 94 19.44 -0.35 0.82
C SER A 94 20.29 0.93 0.82
N SER A 95 21.13 1.15 1.84
CA SER A 95 21.93 2.38 1.97
C SER A 95 23.36 2.22 1.46
N ILE A 96 24.06 1.16 1.88
CA ILE A 96 25.49 0.99 1.61
C ILE A 96 25.74 0.49 0.18
N VAL A 97 24.93 -0.46 -0.31
CA VAL A 97 25.17 -1.06 -1.64
C VAL A 97 25.13 -0.02 -2.76
N PRO A 98 24.12 0.87 -2.84
CA PRO A 98 24.10 1.91 -3.88
C PRO A 98 25.31 2.84 -3.81
N LEU A 99 25.79 3.18 -2.61
CA LEU A 99 26.97 4.04 -2.43
C LEU A 99 28.25 3.38 -2.94
N VAL A 100 28.47 2.11 -2.62
CA VAL A 100 29.64 1.35 -3.09
C VAL A 100 29.61 1.16 -4.59
N VAL A 101 28.44 0.85 -5.16
CA VAL A 101 28.27 0.72 -6.61
C VAL A 101 28.59 2.05 -7.30
N MET A 102 28.00 3.16 -6.84
CA MET A 102 28.23 4.48 -7.42
C MET A 102 29.69 4.93 -7.30
N TYR A 103 30.32 4.67 -6.16
CA TYR A 103 31.75 4.94 -5.96
C TYR A 103 32.60 4.22 -7.00
N ASN A 104 32.37 2.91 -7.20
CA ASN A 104 33.14 2.14 -8.15
C ASN A 104 32.91 2.61 -9.59
N VAL A 105 31.67 2.89 -9.99
CA VAL A 105 31.35 3.43 -11.32
C VAL A 105 32.10 4.74 -11.57
N ILE A 106 32.00 5.70 -10.65
CA ILE A 106 32.70 7.00 -10.77
C ILE A 106 34.21 6.79 -10.77
N LYS A 107 34.73 5.90 -9.93
CA LYS A 107 36.17 5.63 -9.86
C LYS A 107 36.69 5.08 -11.18
N HIS A 108 36.00 4.12 -11.78
CA HIS A 108 36.39 3.54 -13.07
C HIS A 108 36.40 4.60 -14.19
N ASP A 109 35.37 5.45 -14.25
CA ASP A 109 35.28 6.54 -15.23
C ASP A 109 36.42 7.57 -15.10
N ARG A 110 36.79 7.92 -13.85
CA ARG A 110 37.93 8.82 -13.59
C ARG A 110 39.26 8.19 -13.94
N VAL A 111 39.41 6.88 -13.71
CA VAL A 111 40.65 6.16 -14.07
C VAL A 111 40.80 6.10 -15.59
N SER A 112 39.74 5.74 -16.33
CA SER A 112 39.79 5.70 -17.81
C SER A 112 40.05 7.06 -18.44
N THR A 113 39.54 8.13 -17.84
CA THR A 113 39.77 9.50 -18.34
C THR A 113 41.21 9.97 -18.11
N ASN A 114 41.82 9.57 -17.00
CA ASN A 114 43.16 10.04 -16.60
C ASN A 114 44.31 9.19 -17.16
N THR A 115 44.04 8.03 -17.76
CA THR A 115 45.06 7.25 -18.46
C THR A 115 45.29 7.83 -19.85
N PRO A 116 46.50 8.32 -20.18
CA PRO A 116 46.80 8.82 -21.51
C PRO A 116 46.72 7.68 -22.52
N ILE A 117 46.03 7.93 -23.62
CA ILE A 117 45.92 7.02 -24.76
C ILE A 117 47.30 6.99 -25.43
N THR A 118 48.04 5.90 -25.27
CA THR A 118 49.21 5.59 -26.11
C THR A 118 48.75 5.02 -27.45
#